data_AF-A0A250FYR2-F1
#
_entry.id   AF-A0A250FYR2-F1
#
_cell.length_a   1.000
_cell.length_b   1.000
_cell.length_c   1.000
_cell.angle_alpha   90.00
_cell.angle_beta   90.00
_cell.angle_gamma   90.00
#
_symmetry.space_group_name_H-M   'P 1'
#
loop_
_entity.id
_entity.type
_entity.pdbx_description
1 polymer ?
#
loop_
_entity_poly.entity_id
_entity_poly.type
_entity_poly.pdbx_seq_one_letter_code
_entity_poly.pdbx_strand_id
1 'polypeptide(L)'
;MNLDEKLSARYKFSTTSYEKEQEIKYSRIIKITRIPYSREDIFAFGLLCEKIEYKVPQISFFLKKVALVFSNIIIFVDKRGAIINVYSHEQIQKKWQKIKASVLNDHKGEEIDSFVQVVDSVVNDKKALIAFLESDAMYGLFFNKKWEQLSHTCNASPSKVFNEIIVDDLPHYKFLYKGTFLKEVKKRNSNQLYEVLCQGLII
;
A
#
# COMPACT_ATOMS: atom_id res chain seq x y z
N MET A 1 7.49 -1.95 15.44
CA MET A 1 6.40 -0.95 15.60
C MET A 1 5.74 -1.19 16.94
N ASN A 2 5.42 -0.16 17.74
CA ASN A 2 4.64 -0.36 18.97
C ASN A 2 3.22 -0.65 18.51
N LEU A 3 2.90 -1.95 18.39
CA LEU A 3 1.63 -2.44 17.88
C LEU A 3 0.49 -2.27 18.89
N ASP A 4 0.82 -1.91 20.13
CA ASP A 4 -0.11 -1.77 21.26
C ASP A 4 -0.75 -0.37 21.34
N GLU A 5 -0.24 0.62 20.58
CA GLU A 5 -0.88 1.93 20.47
C GLU A 5 -1.97 1.95 19.37
N LYS A 6 -3.03 2.75 19.59
CA LYS A 6 -4.04 3.04 18.56
C LYS A 6 -3.40 3.79 17.40
N LEU A 7 -2.85 3.06 16.43
CA LEU A 7 -2.29 3.67 15.23
C LEU A 7 -3.40 4.29 14.40
N SER A 8 -3.33 5.60 14.21
CA SER A 8 -4.10 6.34 13.23
C SER A 8 -3.18 7.40 12.62
N ALA A 9 -2.77 7.21 11.37
CA ALA A 9 -1.78 8.07 10.73
C ALA A 9 -2.02 8.17 9.22
N ARG A 10 -1.50 9.24 8.62
CA ARG A 10 -1.49 9.42 7.16
C ARG A 10 -0.14 9.03 6.60
N TYR A 11 -0.17 8.23 5.55
CA TYR A 11 1.01 7.83 4.79
C TYR A 11 0.84 8.19 3.33
N LYS A 12 1.89 8.75 2.73
CA LYS A 12 2.00 8.94 1.30
C LYS A 12 2.77 7.78 0.70
N PHE A 13 2.10 6.98 -0.13
CA PHE A 13 2.70 5.94 -0.96
C PHE A 13 3.00 6.53 -2.31
N SER A 14 4.23 6.42 -2.79
CA SER A 14 4.67 6.97 -4.07
C SER A 14 5.38 5.90 -4.90
N THR A 15 5.11 5.91 -6.20
CA THR A 15 5.87 5.17 -7.21
C THR A 15 6.37 6.18 -8.22
N THR A 16 7.67 6.21 -8.42
CA THR A 16 8.32 6.93 -9.51
C THR A 16 8.86 5.89 -10.48
N SER A 17 8.36 5.89 -11.71
CA SER A 17 8.90 5.12 -12.84
C SER A 17 9.78 6.02 -13.70
N TYR A 18 10.91 5.48 -14.14
CA TYR A 18 11.83 6.14 -15.06
C TYR A 18 11.71 5.45 -16.42
N GLU A 19 10.95 6.06 -17.34
CA GLU A 19 10.75 5.54 -18.68
C GLU A 19 11.43 6.48 -19.68
N LYS A 20 12.51 5.98 -20.31
CA LYS A 20 13.40 6.79 -21.15
C LYS A 20 13.96 7.99 -20.35
N GLU A 21 13.54 9.20 -20.68
CA GLU A 21 13.92 10.47 -20.03
C GLU A 21 12.77 11.10 -19.22
N GLN A 22 11.62 10.43 -19.11
CA GLN A 22 10.48 10.95 -18.38
C GLN A 22 10.35 10.31 -17.00
N GLU A 23 10.15 11.17 -16.00
CA GLU A 23 9.77 10.75 -14.65
C GLU A 23 8.24 10.71 -14.54
N ILE A 24 7.69 9.51 -14.38
CA ILE A 24 6.26 9.32 -14.12
C ILE A 24 6.09 9.05 -12.63
N LYS A 25 5.53 10.03 -11.90
CA LYS A 25 5.24 9.88 -10.48
C LYS A 25 3.76 9.74 -10.20
N TYR A 26 3.43 8.64 -9.54
CA TYR A 26 2.13 8.32 -8.96
C TYR A 26 2.22 8.41 -7.44
N SER A 27 1.19 8.94 -6.78
CA SER A 27 1.13 8.88 -5.32
C SER A 27 -0.30 8.76 -4.79
N ARG A 28 -0.42 8.14 -3.61
CA ARG A 28 -1.67 8.08 -2.85
C ARG A 28 -1.43 8.50 -1.42
N ILE A 29 -2.35 9.28 -0.88
CA ILE A 29 -2.42 9.57 0.55
C ILE A 29 -3.41 8.60 1.16
N ILE A 30 -2.90 7.76 2.05
CA ILE A 30 -3.63 6.69 2.71
C ILE A 30 -3.68 6.98 4.20
N LYS A 31 -4.89 7.10 4.73
CA LYS A 31 -5.14 7.00 6.17
C LYS A 31 -5.13 5.53 6.56
N ILE A 32 -4.20 5.16 7.43
CA ILE A 32 -4.10 3.82 8.02
C ILE A 32 -4.59 3.90 9.46
N THR A 33 -5.60 3.11 9.80
CA THR A 33 -6.18 3.07 11.14
C THR A 33 -6.23 1.64 11.65
N ARG A 34 -5.74 1.42 12.87
CA ARG A 34 -5.87 0.16 13.60
C ARG A 34 -7.32 -0.01 14.05
N ILE A 35 -7.91 -1.15 13.72
CA ILE A 35 -9.27 -1.51 14.14
C ILE A 35 -9.16 -2.45 15.35
N PRO A 36 -9.92 -2.22 16.45
CA PRO A 36 -9.98 -3.15 17.57
C PRO A 36 -10.32 -4.57 17.08
N TYR A 37 -9.49 -5.54 17.44
CA TYR A 37 -9.65 -6.94 17.07
C TYR A 37 -9.00 -7.82 18.14
N SER A 38 -9.70 -8.86 18.60
CA SER A 38 -9.39 -9.59 19.83
C SER A 38 -8.63 -10.91 19.62
N ARG A 39 -8.04 -11.12 18.44
CA ARG A 39 -7.28 -12.34 18.14
C ARG A 39 -5.78 -12.09 18.30
N GLU A 40 -5.14 -12.95 19.08
CA GLU A 40 -3.70 -12.95 19.28
C GLU A 40 -2.95 -13.02 17.95
N ASP A 41 -1.83 -12.29 17.85
CA ASP A 41 -0.94 -12.20 16.69
C ASP A 41 -1.59 -11.77 15.36
N ILE A 42 -2.85 -11.31 15.38
CA ILE A 42 -3.57 -10.84 14.21
C ILE A 42 -4.08 -9.42 14.39
N PHE A 43 -3.76 -8.58 13.40
CA PHE A 43 -4.01 -7.16 13.41
C PHE A 43 -4.94 -6.78 12.26
N ALA A 44 -6.10 -6.22 12.58
CA ALA A 44 -7.03 -5.59 11.65
C ALA A 44 -6.66 -4.12 11.38
N PHE A 45 -6.63 -3.74 10.11
CA PHE A 45 -6.39 -2.37 9.66
C PHE A 45 -7.45 -1.91 8.66
N GLY A 46 -7.87 -0.66 8.79
CA GLY A 46 -8.60 0.08 7.77
C GLY A 46 -7.63 0.94 6.95
N LEU A 47 -7.68 0.80 5.63
CA LEU A 47 -6.91 1.56 4.66
C LEU A 47 -7.87 2.44 3.86
N LEU A 48 -7.82 3.74 4.07
CA LEU A 48 -8.64 4.72 3.36
C LEU A 48 -7.75 5.59 2.47
N CYS A 49 -7.94 5.50 1.16
CA CYS A 49 -7.31 6.39 0.19
C CYS A 49 -8.04 7.74 0.18
N GLU A 50 -7.44 8.76 0.78
CA GLU A 50 -7.99 10.12 0.88
C GLU A 50 -7.71 10.92 -0.39
N LYS A 51 -6.56 10.70 -1.03
CA LYS A 51 -6.13 11.47 -2.20
C LYS A 51 -5.27 10.64 -3.13
N ILE A 52 -5.39 10.91 -4.43
CA ILE A 52 -4.53 10.36 -5.47
C ILE A 52 -3.89 11.53 -6.22
N GLU A 53 -2.58 11.50 -6.37
CA GLU A 53 -1.77 12.52 -7.02
C GLU A 53 -1.01 11.93 -8.21
N TYR A 54 -1.01 12.65 -9.32
CA TYR A 54 -0.36 12.25 -10.56
C TYR A 54 0.49 13.41 -11.06
N LYS A 55 1.77 13.17 -11.31
CA LYS A 55 2.69 14.13 -11.93
C LYS A 55 2.81 13.89 -13.44
N VAL A 56 1.72 13.55 -14.11
CA VAL A 56 1.63 13.51 -15.57
C VAL A 56 0.24 14.00 -15.99
N PRO A 57 0.11 14.93 -16.97
CA PRO A 57 -1.17 15.52 -17.36
C PRO A 57 -2.17 14.52 -17.97
N GLN A 58 -1.70 13.43 -18.56
CA GLN A 58 -2.49 12.56 -19.43
C GLN A 58 -2.93 11.24 -18.78
N ILE A 59 -3.04 11.18 -17.46
CA ILE A 59 -3.60 9.98 -16.83
C ILE A 59 -5.11 9.96 -17.07
N SER A 60 -5.51 8.94 -17.81
CA SER A 60 -6.88 8.76 -18.25
C SER A 60 -7.83 8.75 -17.06
N PHE A 61 -8.99 9.39 -17.24
CA PHE A 61 -10.10 9.34 -16.29
C PHE A 61 -10.46 7.91 -15.87
N PHE A 62 -10.25 6.97 -16.79
CA PHE A 62 -10.28 5.53 -16.58
C PHE A 62 -9.40 5.04 -15.41
N LEU A 63 -8.09 5.33 -15.40
CA LEU A 63 -7.19 4.85 -14.33
C LEU A 63 -7.58 5.41 -12.96
N LYS A 64 -8.10 6.65 -12.93
CA LYS A 64 -8.66 7.25 -11.71
C LYS A 64 -9.87 6.47 -11.21
N LYS A 65 -10.81 6.12 -12.10
CA LYS A 65 -11.99 5.29 -11.76
C LYS A 65 -11.57 3.94 -11.20
N VAL A 66 -10.63 3.25 -11.84
CA VAL A 66 -10.14 1.93 -11.38
C VAL A 66 -9.50 2.03 -10.00
N ALA A 67 -8.71 3.07 -9.73
CA ALA A 67 -8.09 3.25 -8.42
C ALA A 67 -9.12 3.39 -7.27
N LEU A 68 -10.34 3.86 -7.55
CA LEU A 68 -11.41 3.97 -6.54
C LEU A 68 -11.93 2.61 -6.05
N VAL A 69 -11.73 1.54 -6.83
CA VAL A 69 -12.06 0.16 -6.41
C VAL A 69 -11.37 -0.19 -5.09
N PHE A 70 -10.12 0.26 -4.95
CA PHE A 70 -9.23 -0.03 -3.82
C PHE A 70 -9.19 1.10 -2.78
N SER A 71 -10.13 2.06 -2.84
CA SER A 71 -10.09 3.27 -2.00
C SER A 71 -10.38 3.03 -0.52
N ASN A 72 -11.05 1.93 -0.17
CA ASN A 72 -11.38 1.62 1.22
C ASN A 72 -11.32 0.10 1.40
N ILE A 73 -10.35 -0.36 2.18
CA ILE A 73 -10.05 -1.77 2.38
C ILE A 73 -9.85 -2.06 3.86
N ILE A 74 -10.48 -3.13 4.34
CA ILE A 74 -10.19 -3.71 5.64
C ILE A 74 -9.38 -4.99 5.41
N ILE A 75 -8.20 -5.06 6.04
CA ILE A 75 -7.28 -6.19 5.95
C ILE A 75 -6.97 -6.76 7.33
N PHE A 76 -6.58 -8.03 7.34
CA PHE A 76 -5.97 -8.69 8.50
C PHE A 76 -4.52 -9.00 8.19
N VAL A 77 -3.66 -8.79 9.17
CA VAL A 77 -2.22 -8.85 9.06
C VAL A 77 -1.67 -9.69 10.21
N ASP A 78 -0.66 -10.52 9.96
CA ASP A 78 0.04 -11.23 11.04
C ASP A 78 1.03 -10.31 11.78
N LYS A 79 1.61 -10.79 12.88
CA LYS A 79 2.63 -10.05 13.66
C LYS A 79 3.88 -9.62 12.90
N ARG A 80 4.19 -10.29 11.78
CA ARG A 80 5.32 -9.93 10.92
C ARG A 80 4.94 -8.79 9.96
N GLY A 81 3.66 -8.47 9.83
CA GLY A 81 3.18 -7.49 8.88
C GLY A 81 2.77 -8.09 7.53
N ALA A 82 2.55 -9.41 7.43
CA ALA A 82 2.05 -10.05 6.21
C ALA A 82 0.52 -9.97 6.12
N ILE A 83 -0.03 -9.62 4.95
CA ILE A 83 -1.48 -9.58 4.75
C ILE A 83 -1.99 -11.02 4.61
N ILE A 84 -2.78 -11.48 5.58
CA ILE A 84 -3.29 -12.86 5.61
C ILE A 84 -4.73 -12.96 5.10
N ASN A 85 -5.49 -11.86 5.09
CA ASN A 85 -6.87 -11.85 4.60
C ASN A 85 -7.33 -10.42 4.25
N VAL A 86 -8.31 -10.31 3.35
CA VAL A 86 -8.98 -9.07 2.97
C VAL A 86 -10.46 -9.20 3.34
N TYR A 87 -10.89 -8.55 4.43
CA TYR A 87 -12.27 -8.58 4.88
C TYR A 87 -13.22 -7.95 3.87
N SER A 88 -12.79 -6.85 3.24
CA SER A 88 -13.58 -6.11 2.26
C SER A 88 -13.62 -6.74 0.87
N HIS A 89 -13.23 -8.00 0.68
CA HIS A 89 -13.09 -8.61 -0.65
C HIS A 89 -14.39 -8.57 -1.47
N GLU A 90 -15.53 -8.95 -0.89
CA GLU A 90 -16.83 -8.86 -1.58
C GLU A 90 -17.21 -7.42 -1.94
N GLN A 91 -16.87 -6.46 -1.08
CA GLN A 91 -17.15 -5.04 -1.33
C GLN A 91 -16.31 -4.52 -2.51
N ILE A 92 -15.05 -4.96 -2.59
CA ILE A 92 -14.15 -4.67 -3.72
C ILE A 92 -14.73 -5.24 -5.01
N GLN A 93 -15.17 -6.50 -4.99
CA GLN A 93 -15.82 -7.14 -6.15
C GLN A 93 -17.06 -6.35 -6.60
N LYS A 94 -17.96 -5.98 -5.66
CA LYS A 94 -19.15 -5.18 -5.97
C LYS A 94 -18.81 -3.80 -6.54
N LYS A 95 -17.80 -3.11 -6.01
CA LYS A 95 -17.31 -1.84 -6.55
C LYS A 95 -16.74 -2.01 -7.95
N TRP A 96 -15.94 -3.05 -8.16
CA TRP A 96 -15.34 -3.35 -9.44
C TRP A 96 -16.40 -3.61 -10.51
N GLN A 97 -17.43 -4.42 -10.24
CA GLN A 97 -18.50 -4.67 -11.22
C GLN A 97 -19.17 -3.37 -11.70
N LYS A 98 -19.44 -2.42 -10.79
CA LYS A 98 -20.01 -1.11 -11.13
C LYS A 98 -19.05 -0.28 -11.99
N ILE A 99 -17.78 -0.23 -11.62
CA ILE A 99 -16.76 0.53 -12.33
C ILE A 99 -16.47 -0.08 -13.71
N LYS A 100 -16.32 -1.40 -13.78
CA LYS A 100 -16.13 -2.17 -15.01
C LYS A 100 -17.23 -1.88 -16.04
N ALA A 101 -18.50 -1.92 -15.63
CA ALA A 101 -19.61 -1.60 -16.52
C ALA A 101 -19.51 -0.17 -17.09
N SER A 102 -19.16 0.81 -16.25
CA SER A 102 -18.94 2.18 -16.72
C SER A 102 -17.74 2.29 -17.66
N VAL A 103 -16.64 1.59 -17.37
CA VAL A 103 -15.42 1.62 -18.20
C VAL A 103 -15.70 1.06 -19.60
N LEU A 104 -16.33 -0.10 -19.69
CA LEU A 104 -16.63 -0.78 -20.96
C LEU A 104 -17.68 -0.04 -21.81
N ASN A 105 -18.52 0.79 -21.18
CA ASN A 105 -19.42 1.69 -21.89
C ASN A 105 -18.69 2.92 -22.44
N ASP A 106 -17.78 3.51 -21.66
CA ASP A 106 -17.11 4.77 -21.98
C ASP A 106 -15.91 4.59 -22.94
N HIS A 107 -15.31 3.40 -22.98
CA HIS A 107 -14.09 3.12 -23.75
C HIS A 107 -14.20 1.78 -24.48
N LYS A 108 -13.61 1.70 -25.68
CA LYS A 108 -13.56 0.47 -26.50
C LYS A 108 -12.14 0.23 -27.00
N GLY A 109 -11.77 -1.04 -27.14
CA GLY A 109 -10.50 -1.46 -27.72
C GLY A 109 -9.84 -2.59 -26.93
N GLU A 110 -9.02 -3.38 -27.62
CA GLU A 110 -8.39 -4.58 -27.07
C GLU A 110 -7.52 -4.30 -25.84
N GLU A 111 -6.89 -3.11 -25.77
CA GLU A 111 -6.10 -2.69 -24.61
C GLU A 111 -6.96 -2.51 -23.35
N ILE A 112 -8.16 -1.94 -23.50
CA ILE A 112 -9.11 -1.76 -22.39
C ILE A 112 -9.66 -3.11 -21.95
N ASP A 113 -10.00 -3.99 -22.89
CA ASP A 113 -10.50 -5.33 -22.59
C ASP A 113 -9.44 -6.15 -21.85
N SER A 114 -8.20 -6.11 -22.32
CA SER A 114 -7.06 -6.77 -21.68
C SER A 114 -6.82 -6.22 -20.26
N PHE A 115 -6.87 -4.90 -20.08
CA PHE A 115 -6.74 -4.31 -18.75
C PHE A 115 -7.88 -4.73 -17.81
N VAL A 116 -9.12 -4.73 -18.29
CA VAL A 116 -10.29 -5.15 -17.52
C VAL A 116 -10.14 -6.62 -17.08
N GLN A 117 -9.64 -7.49 -17.97
CA GLN A 117 -9.36 -8.89 -17.63
C GLN A 117 -8.28 -9.03 -16.55
N VAL A 118 -7.22 -8.21 -16.62
CA VAL A 118 -6.19 -8.17 -15.56
C VAL A 118 -6.82 -7.80 -14.22
N VAL A 119 -7.64 -6.74 -14.16
CA VAL A 119 -8.30 -6.34 -12.91
C VAL A 119 -9.29 -7.41 -12.44
N ASP A 120 -10.03 -8.06 -13.34
CA ASP A 120 -10.90 -9.20 -13.00
C ASP A 120 -10.10 -10.33 -12.34
N SER A 121 -8.95 -10.70 -12.89
CA SER A 121 -8.10 -11.76 -12.33
C SER A 121 -7.63 -11.44 -10.90
N VAL A 122 -7.36 -10.17 -10.62
CA VAL A 122 -6.92 -9.71 -9.29
C VAL A 122 -8.09 -9.63 -8.32
N VAL A 123 -9.22 -9.06 -8.74
CA VAL A 123 -10.37 -8.80 -7.85
C VAL A 123 -11.17 -10.07 -7.54
N ASN A 124 -11.24 -11.02 -8.47
CA ASN A 124 -12.07 -12.22 -8.29
C ASN A 124 -11.36 -13.33 -7.49
N ASP A 125 -10.03 -13.33 -7.45
CA ASP A 125 -9.24 -14.26 -6.64
C ASP A 125 -8.67 -13.56 -5.40
N LYS A 126 -9.03 -14.06 -4.20
CA LYS A 126 -8.58 -13.46 -2.93
C LYS A 126 -7.06 -13.53 -2.75
N LYS A 127 -6.42 -14.62 -3.18
CA LYS A 127 -4.95 -14.77 -3.10
C LYS A 127 -4.27 -13.80 -4.06
N ALA A 128 -4.80 -13.65 -5.27
CA ALA A 128 -4.29 -12.67 -6.22
C ALA A 128 -4.45 -11.23 -5.70
N LEU A 129 -5.60 -10.92 -5.09
CA LEU A 129 -5.82 -9.63 -4.43
C LEU A 129 -4.82 -9.37 -3.31
N ILE A 130 -4.57 -10.35 -2.43
CA ILE A 130 -3.56 -10.23 -1.37
C ILE A 130 -2.19 -9.97 -1.97
N ALA A 131 -1.75 -10.76 -2.95
CA ALA A 131 -0.46 -10.58 -3.61
C ALA A 131 -0.33 -9.19 -4.27
N PHE A 132 -1.40 -8.69 -4.88
CA PHE A 132 -1.45 -7.34 -5.42
C PHE A 132 -1.28 -6.28 -4.33
N LEU A 133 -2.02 -6.39 -3.22
CA LEU A 133 -1.93 -5.45 -2.10
C LEU A 133 -0.56 -5.47 -1.40
N GLU A 134 0.10 -6.63 -1.37
CA GLU A 134 1.46 -6.81 -0.85
C GLU A 134 2.56 -6.38 -1.83
N SER A 135 2.24 -6.00 -3.06
CA SER A 135 3.24 -5.47 -3.99
C SER A 135 3.79 -4.12 -3.54
N ASP A 136 5.02 -3.79 -3.94
CA ASP A 136 5.63 -2.49 -3.64
C ASP A 136 4.86 -1.31 -4.25
N ALA A 137 4.17 -1.57 -5.38
CA ALA A 137 3.29 -0.60 -6.03
C ALA A 137 2.01 -0.33 -5.23
N MET A 138 1.69 -1.17 -4.23
CA MET A 138 0.53 -1.04 -3.36
C MET A 138 0.95 -0.69 -1.93
N TYR A 139 0.81 -1.63 -0.99
CA TYR A 139 1.05 -1.41 0.43
C TYR A 139 2.22 -2.25 0.96
N GLY A 140 2.93 -2.98 0.10
CA GLY A 140 3.99 -3.91 0.47
C GLY A 140 5.14 -3.29 1.27
N LEU A 141 5.50 -2.03 0.99
CA LEU A 141 6.54 -1.34 1.76
C LEU A 141 6.16 -1.18 3.24
N PHE A 142 4.87 -0.97 3.53
CA PHE A 142 4.36 -0.87 4.89
C PHE A 142 4.13 -2.27 5.49
N PHE A 143 3.45 -3.16 4.76
CA PHE A 143 3.18 -4.56 5.13
C PHE A 143 4.27 -5.51 4.63
N ASN A 144 5.51 -5.23 5.06
CA ASN A 144 6.74 -5.79 4.49
C ASN A 144 7.17 -7.14 5.07
N LYS A 145 6.38 -7.76 5.94
CA LYS A 145 6.69 -9.05 6.58
C LYS A 145 7.93 -9.02 7.52
N LYS A 146 8.39 -7.83 7.93
CA LYS A 146 9.56 -7.62 8.81
C LYS A 146 9.27 -6.86 10.10
N TRP A 147 8.00 -6.68 10.49
CA TRP A 147 7.65 -5.85 11.66
C TRP A 147 8.29 -6.30 12.96
N GLU A 148 8.35 -7.60 13.24
CA GLU A 148 9.01 -8.15 14.43
C GLU A 148 10.51 -7.82 14.42
N GLN A 149 11.21 -8.17 13.33
CA GLN A 149 12.65 -7.90 13.19
C GLN A 149 12.97 -6.41 13.35
N LEU A 150 12.21 -5.55 12.67
CA LEU A 150 12.36 -4.10 12.77
C LEU A 150 12.06 -3.60 14.19
N SER A 151 11.09 -4.19 14.88
CA SER A 151 10.81 -3.83 16.29
C SER A 151 11.96 -4.17 17.23
N HIS A 152 12.58 -5.35 17.09
CA HIS A 152 13.72 -5.75 17.88
C HIS A 152 14.91 -4.81 17.64
N THR A 153 15.22 -4.51 16.38
CA THR A 153 16.32 -3.58 16.03
C THR A 153 16.08 -2.18 16.60
N CYS A 154 14.86 -1.65 16.50
CA CYS A 154 14.54 -0.33 17.07
C CYS A 154 14.60 -0.28 18.60
N ASN A 155 14.17 -1.35 19.28
CA ASN A 155 14.17 -1.41 20.75
C ASN A 155 15.60 -1.51 21.32
N ALA A 156 16.53 -2.11 20.59
CA ALA A 156 17.95 -2.19 20.98
C ALA A 156 18.69 -0.84 20.88
N SER A 157 18.22 0.10 20.06
CA SER A 157 18.76 1.46 19.93
C SER A 157 17.66 2.52 20.17
N PRO A 158 17.24 2.76 21.44
CA PRO A 158 16.23 3.76 21.78
C PRO A 158 16.80 5.18 21.69
N SER A 159 17.17 5.60 20.48
CA SER A 159 17.62 6.97 20.21
C SER A 159 16.41 7.89 19.98
N LYS A 160 16.51 9.15 20.41
CA LYS A 160 15.53 10.21 20.07
C LYS A 160 15.67 10.70 18.62
N VAL A 161 16.65 10.17 17.88
CA VAL A 161 17.03 10.57 16.52
C VAL A 161 16.46 9.56 15.51
N PHE A 162 16.37 9.94 14.24
CA PHE A 162 15.98 8.99 13.20
C PHE A 162 17.13 8.04 12.89
N ASN A 163 16.87 6.74 12.93
CA ASN A 163 17.85 5.72 12.57
C ASN A 163 17.51 5.14 11.19
N GLU A 164 18.49 5.12 10.29
CA GLU A 164 18.42 4.36 9.04
C GLU A 164 18.68 2.89 9.35
N ILE A 165 17.76 2.01 8.96
CA ILE A 165 17.88 0.57 9.13
C ILE A 165 17.85 -0.06 7.75
N ILE A 166 18.89 -0.83 7.45
CA ILE A 166 18.94 -1.77 6.33
C ILE A 166 18.82 -3.16 6.95
N VAL A 167 17.92 -3.97 6.42
CA VAL A 167 17.72 -5.35 6.88
C VAL A 167 18.46 -6.26 5.91
N ASP A 168 19.27 -7.20 6.42
CA ASP A 168 20.16 -8.03 5.60
C ASP A 168 19.45 -8.80 4.48
N ASP A 169 18.21 -9.22 4.71
CA ASP A 169 17.39 -9.94 3.74
C ASP A 169 16.55 -9.03 2.83
N LEU A 170 16.63 -7.71 3.02
CA LEU A 170 15.99 -6.68 2.21
C LEU A 170 16.97 -5.54 1.91
N PRO A 171 18.11 -5.79 1.22
CA PRO A 171 19.18 -4.80 1.02
C PRO A 171 18.74 -3.60 0.16
N HIS A 172 17.65 -3.77 -0.60
CA HIS A 172 17.07 -2.70 -1.42
C HIS A 172 16.11 -1.80 -0.64
N TYR A 173 15.79 -2.14 0.62
CA TYR A 173 14.91 -1.35 1.48
C TYR A 173 15.75 -0.49 2.41
N LYS A 174 15.36 0.78 2.51
CA LYS A 174 15.88 1.72 3.50
C LYS A 174 14.74 2.19 4.37
N PHE A 175 14.80 1.86 5.66
CA PHE A 175 13.79 2.26 6.62
C PHE A 175 14.31 3.41 7.48
N LEU A 176 13.47 4.40 7.73
CA LEU A 176 13.73 5.49 8.66
C LEU A 176 12.74 5.41 9.82
N TYR A 177 13.24 5.17 11.02
CA TYR A 177 12.45 5.02 12.24
C TYR A 177 12.77 6.11 13.27
N LYS A 178 11.78 6.45 14.11
CA LYS A 178 11.98 7.18 15.37
C LYS A 178 11.34 6.40 16.50
N GLY A 179 12.16 5.82 17.37
CA GLY A 179 11.68 4.77 18.29
C GLY A 179 11.00 3.66 17.50
N THR A 180 9.76 3.34 17.85
CA THR A 180 8.99 2.28 17.17
C THR A 180 8.14 2.77 15.99
N PHE A 181 8.16 4.07 15.70
CA PHE A 181 7.34 4.70 14.66
C PHE A 181 8.06 4.69 13.31
N LEU A 182 7.37 4.17 12.28
CA LEU A 182 7.85 4.20 10.90
C LEU A 182 7.61 5.58 10.29
N LYS A 183 8.70 6.30 10.00
CA LYS A 183 8.63 7.59 9.29
C LYS A 183 8.71 7.41 7.79
N GLU A 184 9.63 6.59 7.29
CA GLU A 184 9.89 6.49 5.86
C GLU A 184 10.37 5.09 5.47
N VAL A 185 9.96 4.63 4.29
CA VAL A 185 10.53 3.45 3.63
C VAL A 185 10.83 3.80 2.18
N LYS A 186 12.00 3.43 1.69
CA LYS A 186 12.36 3.55 0.27
C LYS A 186 12.81 2.20 -0.26
N LYS A 187 12.35 1.84 -1.46
CA LYS A 187 12.88 0.71 -2.24
C LYS A 187 13.18 1.17 -3.65
N ARG A 188 14.39 0.89 -4.13
CA ARG A 188 14.79 1.17 -5.52
C ARG A 188 15.15 -0.12 -6.23
N ASN A 189 14.61 -0.29 -7.42
CA ASN A 189 14.95 -1.29 -8.42
C ASN A 189 15.38 -0.57 -9.72
N SER A 190 15.67 -1.31 -10.80
CA SER A 190 16.35 -0.78 -12.00
C SER A 190 15.69 0.49 -12.56
N ASN A 191 14.37 0.49 -12.71
CA ASN A 191 13.63 1.60 -13.34
C ASN A 191 12.55 2.21 -12.43
N GLN A 192 12.49 1.83 -11.16
CA GLN A 192 11.42 2.24 -10.26
C GLN A 192 11.95 2.61 -8.86
N LEU A 193 11.31 3.62 -8.27
CA LEU A 193 11.49 4.02 -6.89
C LEU A 193 10.12 3.98 -6.19
N TYR A 194 10.04 3.19 -5.14
CA TYR A 194 8.89 3.12 -4.25
C TYR A 194 9.22 3.83 -2.94
N GLU A 195 8.30 4.67 -2.47
CA GLU A 195 8.46 5.44 -1.24
C GLU A 195 7.19 5.36 -0.40
N VAL A 196 7.34 5.21 0.90
CA VAL A 196 6.29 5.40 1.89
C VAL A 196 6.77 6.46 2.86
N LEU A 197 6.00 7.53 3.03
CA LEU A 197 6.33 8.62 3.95
C LEU A 197 5.15 8.88 4.89
N CYS A 198 5.38 8.82 6.21
CA CYS A 198 4.39 9.26 7.17
C CYS A 198 4.26 10.79 7.14
N GLN A 199 3.04 11.27 6.88
CA GLN A 199 2.71 12.70 6.83
C GLN A 199 2.23 13.24 8.18
N GLY A 200 1.90 12.37 9.13
CA GLY A 200 1.57 12.76 10.51
C GLY A 200 0.63 11.77 11.20
N LEU A 201 0.63 11.83 12.53
CA LEU A 201 -0.37 11.16 13.35
C LEU A 201 -1.70 11.90 13.24
N ILE A 202 -2.79 11.16 13.33
CA ILE A 202 -4.15 11.67 13.40
C ILE A 202 -4.60 11.50 14.85
N ILE A 203 -4.61 12.61 15.58
CA ILE A 203 -5.08 12.72 16.97
C ILE A 203 -6.60 12.72 16.98
#